data_AF-A0A158JGS8-F1
#
_entry.id   AF-A0A158JGS8-F1
#
_cell.length_a   1.000
_cell.length_b   1.000
_cell.length_c   1.000
_cell.angle_alpha   90.00
_cell.angle_beta   90.00
_cell.angle_gamma   90.00
#
_symmetry.space_group_name_H-M   'P 1'
#
loop_
_entity.id
_entity.type
_entity.pdbx_description
1 polymer ?
#
loop_
_entity_poly.entity_id
_entity_poly.type
_entity_poly.pdbx_seq_one_letter_code
_entity_poly.pdbx_strand_id
1 'polypeptide(L)'
;MFSQITRFFICLLAVLFISGCGDGNNLSNPAASAVSKAVVEEAASTPKTTVKGYALSTVIWPQIPIPVCWMLNDDEFGRTSQERGWVRSSVEETWVANSGVEFSGWEKCGDSSASNSIRIALKDDASDGPWSYFGVWAGKYMPGMQLNFTFNYWSPSCNGRREFCIKTIAAHEFGHALGFAHEQNRPDTPNTCEKAPQGGNGDTLIGEWDLASIMNYCNPKWNGDGKLSPTDIEMVQKFYGMPKAKGTLYTVLRQSLPAQIQAFDLSTRTRKATVDLPSGEPTAMFSNSNGNKLFVFLDKGQGTNGDLVTIDTASNSVSRITPMIKVSQAEHYSSPDGSIIYVIDYYRIRVFSAETGALSKTIELPYSGGTKGSNLVAFDDKANVYVEFSQYATNRILLHQINLDQGKVARTWDLGPRIQNISFFAKFILSRDGKKITFESLLDEKDVDRSVVELDIDTNNRKLVSTVPSTIGTNLVPTEDGTVLSFSQTGSNTTVLKLYDPKTGRTLFTDSQAPGSVAPVYHAQSKSVFSWRCTYGGAILQFEPQSDGSYKRLTLDAATLIASPGVCGGPRHAFVIVDRN
;
A
#
# COMPACT_ATOMS: atom_id res chain seq x y z
N MET A 1 0.80 -64.43 55.06
CA MET A 1 2.26 -64.12 54.94
C MET A 1 2.51 -63.81 53.48
N PHE A 2 2.57 -62.51 53.12
CA PHE A 2 3.82 -61.76 52.79
C PHE A 2 4.48 -62.30 51.50
N SER A 3 4.88 -61.53 50.49
CA SER A 3 5.07 -60.08 50.31
C SER A 3 5.60 -59.80 48.87
N GLN A 4 5.51 -58.53 48.43
CA GLN A 4 6.29 -57.84 47.36
C GLN A 4 5.89 -58.10 45.89
N ILE A 5 5.76 -57.13 44.96
CA ILE A 5 5.93 -55.67 44.94
C ILE A 5 5.03 -55.09 43.83
N THR A 6 4.61 -53.84 44.04
CA THR A 6 3.58 -53.09 43.33
C THR A 6 4.19 -51.93 42.51
N ARG A 7 3.44 -51.45 41.50
CA ARG A 7 3.34 -50.08 40.92
C ARG A 7 4.26 -49.68 39.75
N PHE A 8 3.66 -49.62 38.56
CA PHE A 8 3.93 -48.57 37.57
C PHE A 8 2.94 -47.41 37.80
N PHE A 9 3.47 -46.22 38.04
CA PHE A 9 2.72 -44.96 38.05
C PHE A 9 2.88 -44.30 36.67
N ILE A 10 1.76 -44.10 35.95
CA ILE A 10 1.70 -43.19 34.80
C ILE A 10 1.35 -41.82 35.39
N CYS A 11 2.32 -40.92 35.49
CA CYS A 11 2.07 -39.51 35.77
C CYS A 11 1.67 -38.81 34.47
N LEU A 12 0.36 -38.60 34.28
CA LEU A 12 -0.17 -37.60 33.35
C LEU A 12 -0.30 -36.29 34.12
N LEU A 13 0.61 -35.34 33.87
CA LEU A 13 0.53 -33.97 34.40
C LEU A 13 0.81 -33.02 33.24
N ALA A 14 -0.24 -32.78 32.44
CA ALA A 14 -0.32 -31.60 31.59
C ALA A 14 -0.86 -30.46 32.48
N VAL A 15 0.03 -29.65 33.03
CA VAL A 15 -0.35 -28.43 33.72
C VAL A 15 -0.62 -27.36 32.67
N LEU A 16 -1.89 -27.20 32.30
CA LEU A 16 -2.38 -26.07 31.51
C LEU A 16 -2.51 -24.87 32.45
N PHE A 17 -1.54 -23.95 32.39
CA PHE A 17 -1.72 -22.62 32.97
C PHE A 17 -2.45 -21.75 31.96
N ILE A 18 -3.74 -21.51 32.22
CA ILE A 18 -4.53 -20.45 31.60
C ILE A 18 -4.30 -19.21 32.46
N SER A 19 -3.67 -18.19 31.90
CA SER A 19 -3.51 -16.89 32.53
C SER A 19 -3.87 -15.82 31.50
N GLY A 20 -4.87 -14.99 31.80
CA GLY A 20 -5.34 -13.94 30.89
C GLY A 20 -4.27 -12.90 30.57
N CYS A 21 -4.30 -12.40 29.34
CA CYS A 21 -3.36 -11.44 28.82
C CYS A 21 -3.69 -10.03 29.32
N GLY A 22 -2.76 -9.42 30.07
CA GLY A 22 -2.81 -8.00 30.45
C GLY A 22 -2.65 -7.75 31.95
N ASP A 23 -1.56 -7.08 32.31
CA ASP A 23 -1.35 -6.53 33.65
C ASP A 23 -2.36 -5.41 33.92
N GLY A 24 -3.33 -5.68 34.78
CA GLY A 24 -4.40 -4.76 35.16
C GLY A 24 -4.00 -3.61 36.10
N ASN A 25 -2.71 -3.35 36.37
CA ASN A 25 -2.28 -2.33 37.34
C ASN A 25 -1.01 -1.58 36.92
N ASN A 26 -1.17 -0.30 36.52
CA ASN A 26 -0.41 0.89 36.94
C ASN A 26 -0.39 1.99 35.85
N LEU A 27 -1.19 3.04 36.03
CA LEU A 27 -0.98 4.35 35.42
C LEU A 27 -0.83 5.37 36.56
N SER A 28 0.41 5.73 36.88
CA SER A 28 0.72 6.90 37.71
C SER A 28 1.34 7.99 36.84
N ASN A 29 0.75 9.19 36.95
CA ASN A 29 0.99 10.42 36.19
C ASN A 29 2.41 11.03 36.36
N PRO A 30 2.81 12.01 35.51
CA PRO A 30 4.19 12.42 35.31
C PRO A 30 4.66 13.52 36.26
N ALA A 31 5.95 13.54 36.57
CA ALA A 31 6.63 14.71 37.13
C ALA A 31 7.96 14.95 36.41
N ALA A 32 8.12 16.21 35.97
CA ALA A 32 9.28 16.74 35.28
C ALA A 32 10.50 16.88 36.20
N SER A 33 11.71 16.71 35.67
CA SER A 33 12.78 17.72 35.70
C SER A 33 14.01 17.28 34.89
N ALA A 34 14.58 18.24 34.19
CA ALA A 34 15.77 18.16 33.34
C ALA A 34 17.07 17.99 34.13
N VAL A 35 18.07 17.30 33.55
CA VAL A 35 19.50 17.70 33.54
C VAL A 35 20.19 17.09 32.30
N SER A 36 20.89 17.94 31.57
CA SER A 36 21.78 17.69 30.44
C SER A 36 23.10 17.00 30.81
N LYS A 37 23.62 16.11 29.96
CA LYS A 37 25.06 16.04 29.67
C LYS A 37 25.36 15.30 28.36
N ALA A 38 26.14 15.95 27.51
CA ALA A 38 26.67 15.44 26.26
C ALA A 38 27.76 14.38 26.50
N VAL A 39 27.78 13.34 25.66
CA VAL A 39 28.98 12.51 25.41
C VAL A 39 29.05 12.21 23.91
N VAL A 40 30.31 12.21 23.47
CA VAL A 40 30.89 12.34 22.15
C VAL A 40 30.62 11.14 21.24
N GLU A 41 30.53 11.47 19.95
CA GLU A 41 30.41 10.66 18.75
C GLU A 41 31.62 9.73 18.56
N GLU A 42 31.38 8.42 18.48
CA GLU A 42 32.34 7.44 17.95
C GLU A 42 31.64 6.67 16.81
N ALA A 43 32.29 6.67 15.66
CA ALA A 43 31.79 6.14 14.40
C ALA A 43 31.54 4.62 14.50
N ALA A 44 30.27 4.23 14.48
CA ALA A 44 29.86 2.84 14.41
C ALA A 44 29.44 2.46 12.98
N SER A 45 30.06 1.39 12.49
CA SER A 45 29.75 0.68 11.26
C SER A 45 28.25 0.44 11.05
N THR A 46 27.81 0.61 9.81
CA THR A 46 26.45 0.41 9.28
C THR A 46 25.79 -0.87 9.80
N PRO A 47 24.70 -0.80 10.60
CA PRO A 47 23.92 -1.98 10.92
C PRO A 47 22.99 -2.31 9.75
N LYS A 48 23.09 -3.54 9.22
CA LYS A 48 21.93 -4.17 8.57
C LYS A 48 20.79 -4.10 9.57
N THR A 49 19.66 -3.51 9.19
CA THR A 49 18.43 -3.53 9.99
C THR A 49 18.04 -4.99 10.27
N THR A 50 18.23 -5.43 11.50
CA THR A 50 17.90 -6.76 12.04
C THR A 50 16.63 -6.64 12.88
N VAL A 51 15.60 -7.43 12.59
CA VAL A 51 14.15 -7.17 12.88
C VAL A 51 13.50 -8.33 13.71
N LYS A 52 13.10 -8.26 15.04
CA LYS A 52 12.69 -9.48 15.89
C LYS A 52 11.24 -9.88 16.16
N GLY A 53 10.73 -10.94 15.53
CA GLY A 53 9.50 -11.62 15.95
C GLY A 53 9.72 -12.94 16.71
N TYR A 54 8.78 -13.37 17.55
CA TYR A 54 8.77 -14.71 18.19
C TYR A 54 7.53 -15.52 17.80
N ALA A 55 7.69 -16.48 16.88
CA ALA A 55 6.59 -17.27 16.35
C ALA A 55 6.66 -18.73 16.77
N LEU A 56 5.51 -19.38 16.94
CA LEU A 56 5.38 -20.84 16.97
C LEU A 56 5.07 -21.33 15.56
N SER A 57 6.12 -21.65 14.79
CA SER A 57 6.02 -21.98 13.36
C SER A 57 5.19 -23.23 13.06
N THR A 58 5.07 -24.15 14.03
CA THR A 58 4.32 -25.40 13.89
C THR A 58 2.80 -25.26 13.92
N VAL A 59 2.27 -24.09 14.31
CA VAL A 59 0.81 -23.87 14.42
C VAL A 59 0.29 -22.82 13.43
N ILE A 60 1.12 -22.34 12.51
CA ILE A 60 0.72 -21.39 11.48
C ILE A 60 -0.41 -21.96 10.62
N TRP A 61 -1.39 -21.13 10.27
CA TRP A 61 -2.53 -21.58 9.47
C TRP A 61 -2.07 -21.97 8.06
N PRO A 62 -2.38 -23.19 7.59
CA PRO A 62 -1.94 -23.65 6.28
C PRO A 62 -2.79 -23.09 5.13
N GLN A 63 -3.95 -22.50 5.44
CA GLN A 63 -4.91 -22.02 4.47
C GLN A 63 -5.52 -20.69 4.93
N ILE A 64 -5.78 -19.83 3.93
CA ILE A 64 -6.48 -18.55 4.07
C ILE A 64 -7.68 -18.55 3.10
N PRO A 65 -8.78 -17.84 3.41
CA PRO A 65 -8.99 -17.04 4.61
C PRO A 65 -9.23 -17.89 5.87
N ILE A 66 -8.77 -17.39 7.03
CA ILE A 66 -8.98 -18.01 8.34
C ILE A 66 -10.43 -17.74 8.78
N PRO A 67 -11.27 -18.76 9.02
CA PRO A 67 -12.66 -18.54 9.43
C PRO A 67 -12.76 -18.04 10.87
N VAL A 68 -13.63 -17.05 11.10
CA VAL A 68 -13.92 -16.44 12.42
C VAL A 68 -15.43 -16.42 12.66
N CYS A 69 -15.87 -16.71 13.88
CA CYS A 69 -17.27 -16.54 14.27
C CYS A 69 -17.45 -16.20 15.75
N TRP A 70 -18.62 -15.68 16.10
CA TRP A 70 -18.97 -15.25 17.46
C TRP A 70 -19.82 -16.29 18.19
N MET A 71 -19.37 -16.72 19.36
CA MET A 71 -20.11 -17.60 20.28
C MET A 71 -21.06 -16.79 21.16
N LEU A 72 -22.04 -16.13 20.54
CA LEU A 72 -22.99 -15.24 21.20
C LEU A 72 -24.42 -15.71 20.93
N ASN A 73 -25.31 -15.53 21.91
CA ASN A 73 -26.76 -15.62 21.65
C ASN A 73 -27.24 -14.40 20.84
N ASP A 74 -28.48 -14.46 20.35
CA ASP A 74 -29.07 -13.44 19.47
C ASP A 74 -29.04 -12.04 20.08
N ASP A 75 -29.36 -11.99 21.35
CA ASP A 75 -29.42 -10.79 22.17
C ASP A 75 -28.06 -10.10 22.30
N GLU A 76 -27.03 -10.86 22.68
CA GLU A 76 -25.64 -10.37 22.79
C GLU A 76 -25.08 -9.99 21.43
N PHE A 77 -25.34 -10.79 20.40
CA PHE A 77 -24.86 -10.52 19.04
C PHE A 77 -25.44 -9.22 18.47
N GLY A 78 -26.73 -8.95 18.73
CA GLY A 78 -27.40 -7.72 18.35
C GLY A 78 -26.87 -6.49 19.10
N ARG A 79 -26.65 -6.60 20.42
CA ARG A 79 -26.20 -5.47 21.26
C ARG A 79 -24.73 -5.09 21.07
N THR A 80 -23.88 -6.02 20.64
CA THR A 80 -22.42 -5.82 20.53
C THR A 80 -21.94 -5.54 19.10
N SER A 81 -22.84 -5.17 18.19
CA SER A 81 -22.49 -4.95 16.77
C SER A 81 -21.39 -3.90 16.58
N GLN A 82 -21.35 -2.87 17.43
CA GLN A 82 -20.34 -1.82 17.35
C GLN A 82 -18.96 -2.34 17.79
N GLU A 83 -18.89 -2.98 18.95
CA GLU A 83 -17.65 -3.54 19.49
C GLU A 83 -17.07 -4.64 18.59
N ARG A 84 -17.91 -5.52 18.04
CA ARG A 84 -17.47 -6.52 17.03
C ARG A 84 -16.94 -5.85 15.77
N GLY A 85 -17.52 -4.71 15.38
CA GLY A 85 -17.01 -3.87 14.30
C GLY A 85 -15.61 -3.33 14.59
N TRP A 86 -15.35 -2.86 15.82
CA TRP A 86 -14.03 -2.40 16.26
C TRP A 86 -12.98 -3.52 16.25
N VAL A 87 -13.34 -4.73 16.72
CA VAL A 87 -12.46 -5.91 16.64
C VAL A 87 -12.07 -6.18 15.20
N ARG A 88 -13.06 -6.28 14.31
CA ARG A 88 -12.84 -6.55 12.89
C ARG A 88 -11.96 -5.48 12.25
N SER A 89 -12.27 -4.20 12.45
CA SER A 89 -11.50 -3.10 11.85
C SER A 89 -10.06 -3.10 12.36
N SER A 90 -9.84 -3.35 13.66
CA SER A 90 -8.49 -3.41 14.21
C SER A 90 -7.65 -4.52 13.58
N VAL A 91 -8.23 -5.70 13.36
CA VAL A 91 -7.54 -6.83 12.73
C VAL A 91 -7.27 -6.54 11.25
N GLU A 92 -8.23 -5.90 10.57
CA GLU A 92 -8.09 -5.50 9.17
C GLU A 92 -7.01 -4.42 8.97
N GLU A 93 -6.96 -3.42 9.86
CA GLU A 93 -6.01 -2.29 9.84
C GLU A 93 -4.58 -2.69 10.29
N THR A 94 -4.45 -3.80 11.03
CA THR A 94 -3.16 -4.31 11.51
C THR A 94 -2.66 -5.48 10.67
N TRP A 95 -3.08 -6.70 10.98
CA TRP A 95 -2.54 -7.92 10.39
C TRP A 95 -2.86 -8.06 8.91
N VAL A 96 -4.11 -7.80 8.50
CA VAL A 96 -4.53 -7.94 7.09
C VAL A 96 -3.92 -6.85 6.22
N ALA A 97 -3.88 -5.60 6.69
CA ALA A 97 -3.28 -4.49 5.93
C ALA A 97 -1.78 -4.69 5.69
N ASN A 98 -1.10 -5.41 6.58
CA ASN A 98 0.35 -5.57 6.56
C ASN A 98 0.83 -6.95 6.10
N SER A 99 -0.05 -7.86 5.68
CA SER A 99 0.32 -9.21 5.23
C SER A 99 -0.67 -9.85 4.27
N GLY A 100 -0.36 -11.06 3.80
CA GLY A 100 -1.28 -11.90 3.02
C GLY A 100 -2.35 -12.61 3.86
N VAL A 101 -2.43 -12.36 5.18
CA VAL A 101 -3.51 -12.89 6.04
C VAL A 101 -4.86 -12.39 5.56
N GLU A 102 -5.85 -13.27 5.54
CA GLU A 102 -7.25 -12.93 5.31
C GLU A 102 -8.11 -13.63 6.36
N PHE A 103 -9.19 -12.97 6.79
CA PHE A 103 -10.20 -13.55 7.66
C PHE A 103 -11.56 -13.57 6.95
N SER A 104 -12.37 -14.57 7.25
CA SER A 104 -13.74 -14.70 6.72
C SER A 104 -14.73 -15.03 7.84
N GLY A 105 -16.02 -14.87 7.57
CA GLY A 105 -17.08 -15.06 8.57
C GLY A 105 -17.42 -13.76 9.28
N TRP A 106 -17.26 -13.70 10.60
CA TRP A 106 -17.69 -12.62 11.51
C TRP A 106 -19.17 -12.63 11.92
N GLU A 107 -19.91 -13.64 11.50
CA GLU A 107 -21.27 -13.90 11.97
C GLU A 107 -21.27 -14.76 13.23
N LYS A 108 -22.45 -15.03 13.79
CA LYS A 108 -22.59 -16.03 14.86
C LYS A 108 -22.07 -17.38 14.39
N CYS A 109 -21.49 -18.15 15.31
CA CYS A 109 -21.13 -19.52 15.04
C CYS A 109 -22.41 -20.35 14.78
N GLY A 110 -22.47 -21.04 13.63
CA GLY A 110 -23.56 -21.97 13.31
C GLY A 110 -23.27 -23.39 13.81
N ASP A 111 -24.25 -24.29 13.71
CA ASP A 111 -24.10 -25.71 14.09
C ASP A 111 -22.98 -26.42 13.33
N SER A 112 -22.65 -25.92 12.13
CA SER A 112 -21.56 -26.40 11.27
C SER A 112 -20.33 -25.50 11.29
N SER A 113 -20.16 -24.59 12.26
CA SER A 113 -18.91 -23.84 12.43
C SER A 113 -17.76 -24.84 12.51
N ALA A 114 -17.03 -24.98 11.40
CA ALA A 114 -16.10 -26.06 11.20
C ALA A 114 -15.10 -26.10 12.37
N SER A 115 -14.79 -27.31 12.85
CA SER A 115 -13.50 -27.55 13.50
C SER A 115 -12.45 -26.92 12.57
N ASN A 116 -11.72 -25.90 13.03
CA ASN A 116 -10.86 -24.98 12.26
C ASN A 116 -11.40 -23.54 12.03
N SER A 117 -12.28 -23.05 12.90
CA SER A 117 -12.65 -21.61 12.98
C SER A 117 -12.23 -21.00 14.32
N ILE A 118 -11.73 -19.76 14.30
CA ILE A 118 -11.49 -18.96 15.52
C ILE A 118 -12.86 -18.60 16.08
N ARG A 119 -13.26 -19.31 17.12
CA ARG A 119 -14.54 -19.15 17.81
C ARG A 119 -14.34 -18.21 19.00
N ILE A 120 -14.87 -17.00 18.88
CA ILE A 120 -14.66 -15.91 19.85
C ILE A 120 -15.81 -15.89 20.85
N ALA A 121 -15.49 -16.03 22.13
CA ALA A 121 -16.43 -15.82 23.24
C ALA A 121 -16.17 -14.46 23.90
N LEU A 122 -17.19 -13.93 24.57
CA LEU A 122 -17.07 -12.76 25.43
C LEU A 122 -17.14 -13.17 26.90
N LYS A 123 -16.24 -12.62 27.72
CA LYS A 123 -16.25 -12.83 29.17
C LYS A 123 -15.73 -11.59 29.89
N ASP A 124 -16.39 -11.26 31.00
CA ASP A 124 -15.98 -10.21 31.92
C ASP A 124 -15.88 -10.80 33.32
N ASP A 125 -14.67 -11.15 33.73
CA ASP A 125 -14.38 -11.84 34.98
C ASP A 125 -13.11 -11.23 35.59
N ALA A 126 -13.12 -10.98 36.91
CA ALA A 126 -12.00 -10.32 37.59
C ALA A 126 -10.68 -11.10 37.50
N SER A 127 -10.74 -12.42 37.34
CA SER A 127 -9.59 -13.33 37.35
C SER A 127 -9.18 -13.81 35.97
N ASP A 128 -9.96 -13.50 34.92
CA ASP A 128 -9.77 -14.04 33.59
C ASP A 128 -9.92 -12.92 32.53
N GLY A 129 -8.76 -12.40 32.12
CA GLY A 129 -8.66 -11.41 31.05
C GLY A 129 -8.89 -11.99 29.64
N PRO A 130 -8.75 -11.17 28.60
CA PRO A 130 -8.71 -11.64 27.22
C PRO A 130 -7.57 -12.62 26.99
N TRP A 131 -7.75 -13.55 26.05
CA TRP A 131 -6.71 -14.50 25.65
C TRP A 131 -7.06 -15.17 24.31
N SER A 132 -6.06 -15.74 23.64
CA SER A 132 -6.23 -16.59 22.46
C SER A 132 -5.28 -17.78 22.47
N TYR A 133 -5.75 -18.92 21.96
CA TYR A 133 -4.84 -20.01 21.58
C TYR A 133 -3.99 -19.61 20.38
N PHE A 134 -2.87 -20.32 20.18
CA PHE A 134 -1.96 -20.05 19.07
C PHE A 134 -2.43 -20.67 17.76
N GLY A 135 -2.45 -19.88 16.69
CA GLY A 135 -2.56 -20.40 15.33
C GLY A 135 -3.76 -21.34 15.12
N VAL A 136 -3.53 -22.46 14.45
CA VAL A 136 -4.54 -23.51 14.22
C VAL A 136 -5.14 -24.10 15.52
N TRP A 137 -4.49 -23.94 16.67
CA TRP A 137 -5.08 -24.35 17.96
C TRP A 137 -6.29 -23.49 18.33
N ALA A 138 -6.31 -22.21 17.95
CA ALA A 138 -7.50 -21.36 18.08
C ALA A 138 -8.67 -21.88 17.22
N GLY A 139 -8.37 -22.56 16.11
CA GLY A 139 -9.36 -23.28 15.32
C GLY A 139 -9.86 -24.58 15.95
N LYS A 140 -8.99 -25.23 16.72
CA LYS A 140 -9.21 -26.57 17.30
C LYS A 140 -10.00 -26.50 18.60
N TYR A 141 -9.64 -25.60 19.51
CA TYR A 141 -10.25 -25.48 20.84
C TYR A 141 -11.45 -24.53 20.87
N MET A 142 -12.29 -24.64 21.90
CA MET A 142 -13.55 -23.91 22.03
C MET A 142 -13.75 -23.37 23.46
N PRO A 143 -13.87 -22.04 23.64
CA PRO A 143 -13.60 -21.02 22.64
C PRO A 143 -12.13 -21.06 22.19
N GLY A 144 -11.87 -20.60 20.97
CA GLY A 144 -10.50 -20.43 20.46
C GLY A 144 -9.85 -19.16 20.99
N MET A 145 -10.68 -18.17 21.30
CA MET A 145 -10.32 -16.84 21.77
C MET A 145 -11.43 -16.30 22.69
N GLN A 146 -11.03 -15.56 23.71
CA GLN A 146 -11.92 -14.84 24.62
C GLN A 146 -11.57 -13.36 24.63
N LEU A 147 -12.58 -12.50 24.49
CA LEU A 147 -12.43 -11.05 24.58
C LEU A 147 -13.33 -10.47 25.67
N ASN A 148 -13.05 -9.24 26.08
CA ASN A 148 -13.88 -8.48 27.02
C ASN A 148 -14.30 -7.15 26.37
N PHE A 149 -15.60 -6.86 26.36
CA PHE A 149 -16.17 -5.62 25.80
C PHE A 149 -16.68 -4.66 26.87
N THR A 150 -16.87 -5.15 28.10
CA THR A 150 -17.51 -4.39 29.17
C THR A 150 -16.51 -3.88 30.19
N PHE A 151 -15.46 -4.65 30.51
CA PHE A 151 -14.39 -4.26 31.44
C PHE A 151 -14.90 -3.82 32.83
N ASN A 152 -15.98 -4.42 33.33
CA ASN A 152 -16.49 -4.08 34.66
C ASN A 152 -15.58 -4.63 35.76
N TYR A 153 -15.03 -5.82 35.54
CA TYR A 153 -14.28 -6.55 36.56
C TYR A 153 -12.79 -6.61 36.26
N TRP A 154 -12.43 -6.83 35.00
CA TRP A 154 -11.04 -6.86 34.56
C TRP A 154 -10.68 -5.59 33.78
N SER A 155 -9.56 -4.98 34.15
CA SER A 155 -9.11 -3.67 33.67
C SER A 155 -10.19 -2.57 33.66
N PRO A 156 -10.78 -2.19 34.82
CA PRO A 156 -11.83 -1.16 34.87
C PRO A 156 -11.46 0.20 34.28
N SER A 157 -10.15 0.49 34.13
CA SER A 157 -9.64 1.67 33.43
C SER A 157 -10.07 1.75 31.95
N CYS A 158 -10.53 0.64 31.36
CA CYS A 158 -11.02 0.57 29.99
C CYS A 158 -12.47 1.04 29.83
N ASN A 159 -13.25 1.18 30.91
CA ASN A 159 -14.65 1.64 30.84
C ASN A 159 -14.79 3.01 30.15
N GLY A 160 -13.86 3.93 30.42
CA GLY A 160 -13.85 5.27 29.80
C GLY A 160 -13.24 5.34 28.39
N ARG A 161 -12.72 4.22 27.87
CA ARG A 161 -11.95 4.17 26.61
C ARG A 161 -12.12 2.82 25.89
N ARG A 162 -13.35 2.29 25.90
CA ARG A 162 -13.66 0.93 25.44
C ARG A 162 -13.20 0.66 24.01
N GLU A 163 -13.45 1.58 23.07
CA GLU A 163 -13.01 1.40 21.67
C GLU A 163 -11.50 1.17 21.58
N PHE A 164 -10.70 2.03 22.24
CA PHE A 164 -9.25 1.89 22.27
C PHE A 164 -8.85 0.52 22.84
N CYS A 165 -9.37 0.16 24.02
CA CYS A 165 -9.02 -1.12 24.64
C CYS A 165 -9.43 -2.32 23.79
N ILE A 166 -10.63 -2.32 23.21
CA ILE A 166 -11.13 -3.40 22.36
C ILE A 166 -10.25 -3.57 21.13
N LYS A 167 -9.91 -2.47 20.44
CA LYS A 167 -9.02 -2.51 19.27
C LYS A 167 -7.64 -3.03 19.65
N THR A 168 -7.03 -2.45 20.67
CA THR A 168 -5.68 -2.81 21.12
C THR A 168 -5.57 -4.27 21.58
N ILE A 169 -6.54 -4.76 22.36
CA ILE A 169 -6.60 -6.17 22.78
C ILE A 169 -6.84 -7.07 21.56
N ALA A 170 -7.81 -6.74 20.70
CA ALA A 170 -8.11 -7.54 19.52
C ALA A 170 -6.87 -7.72 18.62
N ALA A 171 -6.14 -6.64 18.34
CA ALA A 171 -4.92 -6.74 17.55
C ALA A 171 -3.88 -7.66 18.22
N HIS A 172 -3.71 -7.59 19.54
CA HIS A 172 -2.82 -8.48 20.28
C HIS A 172 -3.26 -9.96 20.22
N GLU A 173 -4.53 -10.25 20.57
CA GLU A 173 -5.05 -11.62 20.62
C GLU A 173 -5.10 -12.27 19.24
N PHE A 174 -5.35 -11.51 18.18
CA PHE A 174 -5.23 -12.03 16.82
C PHE A 174 -3.78 -12.31 16.43
N GLY A 175 -2.79 -11.63 17.01
CA GLY A 175 -1.38 -12.02 16.87
C GLY A 175 -1.11 -13.43 17.41
N HIS A 176 -1.65 -13.75 18.59
CA HIS A 176 -1.67 -15.11 19.11
C HIS A 176 -2.43 -16.07 18.19
N ALA A 177 -3.64 -15.72 17.74
CA ALA A 177 -4.41 -16.54 16.82
C ALA A 177 -3.72 -16.79 15.47
N LEU A 178 -2.72 -15.96 15.10
CA LEU A 178 -1.84 -16.15 13.95
C LEU A 178 -0.57 -16.97 14.26
N GLY A 179 -0.34 -17.33 15.52
CA GLY A 179 0.75 -18.19 15.99
C GLY A 179 1.94 -17.43 16.59
N PHE A 180 1.77 -16.17 16.96
CA PHE A 180 2.85 -15.37 17.54
C PHE A 180 2.81 -15.41 19.06
N ALA A 181 3.97 -15.64 19.67
CA ALA A 181 4.13 -15.67 21.11
C ALA A 181 4.45 -14.27 21.63
N HIS A 182 4.37 -14.12 22.96
CA HIS A 182 4.79 -12.90 23.62
C HIS A 182 6.28 -12.60 23.40
N GLU A 183 6.61 -11.35 23.10
CA GLU A 183 7.99 -10.93 22.84
C GLU A 183 8.85 -10.98 24.11
N GLN A 184 8.26 -10.73 25.29
CA GLN A 184 8.97 -10.88 26.59
C GLN A 184 9.26 -12.34 26.97
N ASN A 185 8.65 -13.32 26.29
CA ASN A 185 8.95 -14.74 26.53
C ASN A 185 10.24 -15.19 25.84
N ARG A 186 10.83 -14.33 25.00
CA ARG A 186 12.01 -14.69 24.24
C ARG A 186 13.21 -14.94 25.16
N PRO A 187 14.09 -15.88 24.79
CA PRO A 187 15.30 -16.16 25.56
C PRO A 187 16.32 -15.01 25.55
N ASP A 188 16.22 -14.08 24.58
CA ASP A 188 17.07 -12.89 24.47
C ASP A 188 16.40 -11.60 24.97
N THR A 189 15.31 -11.72 25.74
CA THR A 189 14.67 -10.57 26.41
C THR A 189 15.66 -9.88 27.35
N PRO A 190 15.90 -8.57 27.21
CA PRO A 190 16.87 -7.86 28.04
C PRO A 190 16.37 -7.78 29.48
N ASN A 191 17.30 -7.76 30.44
CA ASN A 191 17.00 -7.65 31.87
C ASN A 191 16.23 -6.37 32.25
N THR A 192 16.20 -5.36 31.37
CA THR A 192 15.39 -4.15 31.55
C THR A 192 13.89 -4.41 31.41
N CYS A 193 13.50 -5.54 30.81
CA CYS A 193 12.13 -6.00 30.74
C CYS A 193 11.84 -6.90 31.94
N GLU A 194 11.23 -6.33 32.98
CA GLU A 194 10.96 -7.04 34.24
C GLU A 194 9.61 -7.79 34.24
N LYS A 195 8.88 -7.78 33.12
CA LYS A 195 7.60 -8.49 33.00
C LYS A 195 7.85 -9.99 32.90
N ALA A 196 7.18 -10.75 33.75
CA ALA A 196 7.30 -12.19 33.75
C ALA A 196 6.80 -12.80 32.42
N PRO A 197 7.46 -13.86 31.91
CA PRO A 197 6.95 -14.61 30.77
C PRO A 197 5.55 -15.16 31.04
N GLN A 198 4.69 -15.16 30.02
CA GLN A 198 3.30 -15.60 30.13
C GLN A 198 2.87 -16.41 28.91
N GLY A 199 2.08 -17.46 29.13
CA GLY A 199 1.53 -18.29 28.06
C GLY A 199 2.58 -19.20 27.41
N GLY A 200 2.32 -19.62 26.17
CA GLY A 200 3.22 -20.48 25.40
C GLY A 200 4.41 -19.73 24.80
N ASN A 201 5.48 -20.47 24.51
CA ASN A 201 6.66 -19.94 23.83
C ASN A 201 6.60 -20.20 22.32
N GLY A 202 7.23 -19.33 21.54
CA GLY A 202 7.53 -19.60 20.14
C GLY A 202 8.69 -20.59 19.98
N ASP A 203 8.90 -21.06 18.76
CA ASP A 203 10.05 -21.90 18.37
C ASP A 203 11.00 -21.19 17.39
N THR A 204 10.56 -20.07 16.81
CA THR A 204 11.28 -19.37 15.76
C THR A 204 11.53 -17.93 16.16
N LEU A 205 12.81 -17.59 16.34
CA LEU A 205 13.26 -16.21 16.47
C LEU A 205 13.47 -15.61 15.07
N ILE A 206 12.81 -14.51 14.81
CA ILE A 206 13.11 -13.52 13.78
C ILE A 206 13.85 -12.40 14.56
N GLY A 207 14.93 -11.73 14.05
CA GLY A 207 15.64 -10.43 14.46
C GLY A 207 16.72 -10.27 15.58
N GLU A 208 17.10 -9.09 16.23
CA GLU A 208 16.55 -7.73 16.81
C GLU A 208 15.36 -7.47 17.91
N TRP A 209 15.45 -7.64 19.29
CA TRP A 209 14.32 -7.79 20.29
C TRP A 209 13.50 -6.53 20.34
N ASP A 210 12.18 -6.67 20.31
CA ASP A 210 11.34 -5.54 19.95
C ASP A 210 10.53 -4.99 21.13
N LEU A 211 11.07 -3.92 21.74
CA LEU A 211 10.37 -3.15 22.76
C LEU A 211 9.01 -2.62 22.27
N ALA A 212 8.89 -2.31 20.98
CA ALA A 212 7.69 -1.70 20.40
C ALA A 212 6.66 -2.73 19.91
N SER A 213 6.96 -4.04 19.99
CA SER A 213 6.04 -5.08 19.53
C SER A 213 4.70 -5.00 20.26
N ILE A 214 3.63 -5.23 19.52
CA ILE A 214 2.28 -5.40 20.10
C ILE A 214 2.22 -6.59 21.05
N MET A 215 3.10 -7.57 20.87
CA MET A 215 3.20 -8.79 21.67
C MET A 215 4.08 -8.63 22.92
N ASN A 216 4.56 -7.41 23.22
CA ASN A 216 5.50 -7.17 24.32
C ASN A 216 4.87 -6.43 25.49
N TYR A 217 4.86 -7.03 26.68
CA TYR A 217 4.35 -6.36 27.89
C TYR A 217 5.29 -5.29 28.46
N CYS A 218 6.54 -5.28 28.03
CA CYS A 218 7.48 -4.23 28.37
C CYS A 218 7.36 -2.99 27.47
N ASN A 219 6.46 -3.02 26.49
CA ASN A 219 6.19 -1.87 25.64
C ASN A 219 5.68 -0.69 26.49
N PRO A 220 6.32 0.49 26.46
CA PRO A 220 5.86 1.65 27.23
C PRO A 220 4.48 2.14 26.80
N LYS A 221 4.05 1.79 25.58
CA LYS A 221 2.67 1.92 25.11
C LYS A 221 2.01 0.56 25.26
N TRP A 222 0.94 0.49 26.06
CA TRP A 222 0.25 -0.77 26.31
C TRP A 222 -0.17 -1.43 24.98
N ASN A 223 0.40 -2.62 24.71
CA ASN A 223 0.28 -3.34 23.44
C ASN A 223 0.48 -2.44 22.20
N GLY A 224 1.48 -1.56 22.22
CA GLY A 224 1.84 -0.69 21.10
C GLY A 224 0.75 0.31 20.68
N ASP A 225 -0.19 0.66 21.56
CA ASP A 225 -1.42 1.42 21.21
C ASP A 225 -2.28 0.70 20.15
N GLY A 226 -2.20 -0.64 20.06
CA GLY A 226 -2.87 -1.45 19.04
C GLY A 226 -2.20 -1.40 17.67
N LYS A 227 -0.97 -0.91 17.56
CA LYS A 227 -0.22 -0.82 16.30
C LYS A 227 0.87 -1.87 16.23
N LEU A 228 1.07 -2.41 15.03
CA LEU A 228 2.18 -3.31 14.74
C LEU A 228 3.49 -2.52 14.68
N SER A 229 4.54 -3.07 15.26
CA SER A 229 5.89 -2.62 15.00
C SER A 229 6.36 -3.05 13.60
N PRO A 230 7.46 -2.49 13.06
CA PRO A 230 8.08 -2.98 11.82
C PRO A 230 8.38 -4.49 11.84
N THR A 231 8.61 -4.98 13.04
CA THR A 231 9.01 -6.33 13.35
C THR A 231 7.81 -7.30 13.42
N ASP A 232 6.70 -6.88 14.03
CA ASP A 232 5.44 -7.60 13.95
C ASP A 232 5.02 -7.78 12.48
N ILE A 233 5.21 -6.72 11.67
CA ILE A 233 4.94 -6.72 10.23
C ILE A 233 5.83 -7.73 9.49
N GLU A 234 7.14 -7.72 9.72
CA GLU A 234 8.03 -8.71 9.10
C GLU A 234 7.66 -10.13 9.49
N MET A 235 7.35 -10.36 10.78
CA MET A 235 6.97 -11.67 11.27
C MET A 235 5.71 -12.20 10.58
N VAL A 236 4.65 -11.39 10.49
CA VAL A 236 3.44 -11.80 9.78
C VAL A 236 3.69 -11.98 8.28
N GLN A 237 4.52 -11.15 7.65
CA GLN A 237 4.87 -11.30 6.23
C GLN A 237 5.70 -12.55 5.95
N LYS A 238 6.55 -12.97 6.88
CA LYS A 238 7.34 -14.19 6.75
C LYS A 238 6.47 -15.44 6.69
N PHE A 239 5.43 -15.52 7.51
CA PHE A 239 4.57 -16.70 7.61
C PHE A 239 3.34 -16.66 6.69
N TYR A 240 2.78 -15.48 6.45
CA TYR A 240 1.54 -15.30 5.70
C TYR A 240 1.70 -14.56 4.37
N GLY A 241 2.92 -14.13 4.03
CA GLY A 241 3.23 -13.43 2.80
C GLY A 241 3.00 -11.92 2.87
N MET A 242 3.43 -11.23 1.82
CA MET A 242 3.25 -9.78 1.66
C MET A 242 1.77 -9.41 1.50
N PRO A 243 1.36 -8.17 1.81
CA PRO A 243 0.02 -7.68 1.50
C PRO A 243 -0.34 -7.96 0.04
N LYS A 244 -1.47 -8.62 -0.18
CA LYS A 244 -1.97 -8.84 -1.55
C LYS A 244 -2.38 -7.49 -2.15
N ALA A 245 -2.14 -7.33 -3.45
CA ALA A 245 -2.71 -6.22 -4.19
C ALA A 245 -4.24 -6.31 -4.13
N LYS A 246 -4.86 -5.31 -3.51
CA LYS A 246 -6.31 -5.12 -3.52
C LYS A 246 -6.69 -4.16 -4.65
N GLY A 247 -7.98 -3.90 -4.79
CA GLY A 247 -8.48 -2.99 -5.82
C GLY A 247 -8.90 -3.69 -7.11
N THR A 248 -9.21 -2.87 -8.11
CA THR A 248 -9.66 -3.31 -9.43
C THR A 248 -8.65 -2.88 -10.49
N LEU A 249 -8.19 -3.84 -11.27
CA LEU A 249 -7.35 -3.59 -12.44
C LEU A 249 -8.25 -3.41 -13.67
N TYR A 250 -8.23 -2.21 -14.24
CA TYR A 250 -8.87 -1.93 -15.52
C TYR A 250 -7.83 -2.01 -16.62
N THR A 251 -8.16 -2.67 -17.72
CA THR A 251 -7.30 -2.74 -18.91
C THR A 251 -8.14 -2.61 -20.17
N VAL A 252 -7.56 -2.07 -21.23
CA VAL A 252 -8.20 -2.14 -22.55
C VAL A 252 -8.22 -3.60 -23.00
N LEU A 253 -9.40 -4.14 -23.29
CA LEU A 253 -9.62 -5.49 -23.79
C LEU A 253 -9.65 -5.54 -25.32
N ARG A 254 -10.28 -4.53 -25.94
CA ARG A 254 -10.40 -4.40 -27.38
C ARG A 254 -10.27 -2.92 -27.77
N GLN A 255 -9.41 -2.63 -28.75
CA GLN A 255 -9.21 -1.27 -29.26
C GLN A 255 -10.18 -0.90 -30.40
N SER A 256 -10.68 -1.89 -31.16
CA SER A 256 -11.59 -1.68 -32.30
C SER A 256 -13.07 -1.84 -31.93
N LEU A 257 -13.94 -1.24 -32.74
CA LEU A 257 -15.33 -0.92 -32.38
C LEU A 257 -16.25 -2.13 -32.09
N PRO A 258 -17.05 -2.06 -31.00
CA PRO A 258 -16.92 -1.11 -29.90
C PRO A 258 -15.67 -1.41 -29.07
N ALA A 259 -14.86 -0.39 -28.75
CA ALA A 259 -13.73 -0.61 -27.84
C ALA A 259 -14.23 -1.08 -26.47
N GLN A 260 -13.44 -1.87 -25.75
CA GLN A 260 -13.86 -2.48 -24.48
C GLN A 260 -12.80 -2.30 -23.40
N ILE A 261 -13.25 -1.98 -22.19
CA ILE A 261 -12.45 -2.03 -20.96
C ILE A 261 -12.86 -3.27 -20.17
N GLN A 262 -11.89 -4.03 -19.67
CA GLN A 262 -12.12 -5.15 -18.77
C GLN A 262 -11.63 -4.79 -17.37
N ALA A 263 -12.50 -5.02 -16.38
CA ALA A 263 -12.19 -4.93 -14.96
C ALA A 263 -11.83 -6.32 -14.40
N PHE A 264 -10.77 -6.40 -13.61
CA PHE A 264 -10.34 -7.58 -12.87
C PHE A 264 -10.24 -7.27 -11.39
N ASP A 265 -10.58 -8.23 -10.54
CA ASP A 265 -10.24 -8.17 -9.13
C ASP A 265 -8.75 -8.47 -8.96
N LEU A 266 -7.98 -7.60 -8.32
CA LEU A 266 -6.53 -7.82 -8.18
C LEU A 266 -6.18 -8.94 -7.21
N SER A 267 -7.03 -9.18 -6.21
CA SER A 267 -6.78 -10.19 -5.19
C SER A 267 -7.04 -11.60 -5.72
N THR A 268 -8.18 -11.80 -6.41
CA THR A 268 -8.57 -13.11 -6.96
C THR A 268 -8.14 -13.30 -8.42
N ARG A 269 -7.76 -12.21 -9.11
CA ARG A 269 -7.39 -12.16 -10.54
C ARG A 269 -8.53 -12.57 -11.47
N THR A 270 -9.76 -12.58 -10.98
CA THR A 270 -10.93 -12.94 -11.78
C THR A 270 -11.52 -11.72 -12.47
N ARG A 271 -12.13 -11.93 -13.64
CA ARG A 271 -12.89 -10.89 -14.35
C ARG A 271 -14.07 -10.43 -13.49
N LYS A 272 -14.22 -9.12 -13.30
CA LYS A 272 -15.35 -8.50 -12.59
C LYS A 272 -16.43 -8.03 -13.54
N ALA A 273 -16.06 -7.29 -14.59
CA ALA A 273 -17.00 -6.68 -15.52
C ALA A 273 -16.30 -6.28 -16.83
N THR A 274 -17.07 -6.18 -17.92
CA THR A 274 -16.63 -5.61 -19.19
C THR A 274 -17.47 -4.38 -19.49
N VAL A 275 -16.82 -3.28 -19.87
CA VAL A 275 -17.45 -2.00 -20.19
C VAL A 275 -17.25 -1.73 -21.67
N ASP A 276 -18.36 -1.64 -22.41
CA ASP A 276 -18.35 -1.17 -23.79
C ASP A 276 -18.15 0.35 -23.82
N LEU A 277 -17.20 0.80 -24.63
CA LEU A 277 -16.94 2.20 -24.87
C LEU A 277 -17.73 2.70 -26.10
N PRO A 278 -18.09 4.00 -26.13
CA PRO A 278 -18.63 4.63 -27.32
C PRO A 278 -17.60 4.66 -28.46
N SER A 279 -18.01 5.14 -29.64
CA SER A 279 -17.14 5.19 -30.82
C SER A 279 -15.85 5.99 -30.58
N GLY A 280 -14.71 5.34 -30.82
CA GLY A 280 -13.37 5.92 -30.73
C GLY A 280 -12.35 4.89 -30.24
N GLU A 281 -11.07 5.18 -30.45
CA GLU A 281 -9.96 4.35 -29.98
C GLU A 281 -9.45 4.88 -28.63
N PRO A 282 -9.30 4.03 -27.59
CA PRO A 282 -8.79 4.47 -26.30
C PRO A 282 -7.30 4.83 -26.39
N THR A 283 -6.95 6.06 -26.01
CA THR A 283 -5.56 6.58 -26.07
C THR A 283 -4.90 6.75 -24.71
N ALA A 284 -5.69 6.89 -23.64
CA ALA A 284 -5.21 6.88 -22.27
C ALA A 284 -6.36 6.58 -21.30
N MET A 285 -6.00 6.05 -20.13
CA MET A 285 -6.93 5.69 -19.06
C MET A 285 -6.33 6.09 -17.71
N PHE A 286 -7.17 6.53 -16.78
CA PHE A 286 -6.76 6.94 -15.43
C PHE A 286 -7.95 6.97 -14.47
N SER A 287 -7.71 7.08 -13.17
CA SER A 287 -8.76 7.20 -12.16
C SER A 287 -8.62 8.48 -11.34
N ASN A 288 -9.68 8.85 -10.64
CA ASN A 288 -9.56 9.85 -9.58
C ASN A 288 -8.92 9.26 -8.32
N SER A 289 -8.48 10.13 -7.39
CA SER A 289 -7.68 9.72 -6.23
C SER A 289 -8.42 8.83 -5.23
N ASN A 290 -9.75 8.93 -5.14
CA ASN A 290 -10.57 8.04 -4.31
C ASN A 290 -10.99 6.74 -5.02
N GLY A 291 -10.62 6.60 -6.30
CA GLY A 291 -10.90 5.41 -7.11
C GLY A 291 -12.39 5.16 -7.43
N ASN A 292 -13.30 6.11 -7.17
CA ASN A 292 -14.72 5.91 -7.45
C ASN A 292 -15.09 6.10 -8.93
N LYS A 293 -14.23 6.79 -9.72
CA LYS A 293 -14.39 6.97 -11.17
C LYS A 293 -13.12 6.56 -11.94
N LEU A 294 -13.35 6.00 -13.12
CA LEU A 294 -12.35 5.72 -14.14
C LEU A 294 -12.62 6.58 -15.37
N PHE A 295 -11.58 7.11 -15.98
CA PHE A 295 -11.61 8.03 -17.11
C PHE A 295 -10.86 7.42 -18.28
N VAL A 296 -11.45 7.49 -19.48
CA VAL A 296 -10.86 6.98 -20.71
C VAL A 296 -10.92 8.07 -21.77
N PHE A 297 -9.75 8.46 -22.30
CA PHE A 297 -9.68 9.32 -23.47
C PHE A 297 -9.88 8.49 -24.73
N LEU A 298 -10.79 8.93 -25.60
CA LEU A 298 -11.05 8.34 -26.90
C LEU A 298 -10.61 9.28 -28.01
N ASP A 299 -9.93 8.73 -29.02
CA ASP A 299 -9.65 9.37 -30.30
C ASP A 299 -10.69 8.92 -31.34
N LYS A 300 -11.40 9.88 -31.93
CA LYS A 300 -12.45 9.59 -32.94
C LYS A 300 -11.92 9.57 -34.38
N GLY A 301 -10.61 9.65 -34.59
CA GLY A 301 -9.98 9.52 -35.91
C GLY A 301 -9.58 10.85 -36.56
N GLN A 302 -9.98 11.06 -37.82
CA GLN A 302 -9.57 12.21 -38.65
C GLN A 302 -10.19 13.52 -38.12
N GLY A 303 -9.33 14.48 -37.78
CA GLY A 303 -9.71 15.79 -37.22
C GLY A 303 -9.26 15.96 -35.78
N THR A 304 -9.83 16.96 -35.11
CA THR A 304 -9.50 17.34 -33.72
C THR A 304 -10.50 16.81 -32.71
N ASN A 305 -11.25 15.74 -33.00
CA ASN A 305 -12.34 15.25 -32.13
C ASN A 305 -11.88 14.10 -31.23
N GLY A 306 -12.23 14.18 -29.96
CA GLY A 306 -12.09 13.09 -28.99
C GLY A 306 -13.17 13.16 -27.92
N ASP A 307 -13.22 12.16 -27.04
CA ASP A 307 -14.11 12.16 -25.87
C ASP A 307 -13.33 11.82 -24.60
N LEU A 308 -13.82 12.31 -23.47
CA LEU A 308 -13.51 11.78 -22.15
C LEU A 308 -14.71 10.97 -21.66
N VAL A 309 -14.55 9.66 -21.58
CA VAL A 309 -15.54 8.75 -21.03
C VAL A 309 -15.31 8.60 -19.53
N THR A 310 -16.36 8.76 -18.75
CA THR A 310 -16.34 8.55 -17.29
C THR A 310 -17.09 7.27 -16.97
N ILE A 311 -16.44 6.34 -16.28
CA ILE A 311 -16.96 5.06 -15.85
C ILE A 311 -17.06 5.08 -14.33
N ASP A 312 -18.23 4.74 -13.81
CA ASP A 312 -18.42 4.54 -12.38
C ASP A 312 -17.85 3.17 -11.97
N THR A 313 -16.89 3.14 -11.05
CA THR A 313 -16.17 1.90 -10.72
C THR A 313 -16.99 0.94 -9.85
N ALA A 314 -18.16 1.37 -9.33
CA ALA A 314 -19.00 0.53 -8.46
C ALA A 314 -19.87 -0.34 -9.34
N SER A 315 -20.53 0.33 -10.29
CA SER A 315 -21.41 -0.29 -11.27
C SER A 315 -20.66 -0.84 -12.49
N ASN A 316 -19.42 -0.41 -12.72
CA ASN A 316 -18.66 -0.67 -13.95
C ASN A 316 -19.45 -0.27 -15.20
N SER A 317 -20.04 0.93 -15.17
CA SER A 317 -20.88 1.44 -16.26
C SER A 317 -20.45 2.85 -16.67
N VAL A 318 -20.63 3.16 -17.96
CA VAL A 318 -20.39 4.52 -18.46
C VAL A 318 -21.43 5.46 -17.85
N SER A 319 -20.96 6.43 -17.06
CA SER A 319 -21.79 7.42 -16.40
C SER A 319 -21.85 8.75 -17.16
N ARG A 320 -20.82 9.08 -17.93
CA ARG A 320 -20.78 10.28 -18.78
C ARG A 320 -19.84 10.11 -19.98
N ILE A 321 -20.18 10.81 -21.07
CA ILE A 321 -19.27 11.07 -22.18
C ILE A 321 -19.16 12.60 -22.32
N THR A 322 -17.95 13.12 -22.18
CA THR A 322 -17.67 14.56 -22.31
C THR A 322 -16.90 14.78 -23.61
N PRO A 323 -17.49 15.44 -24.63
CA PRO A 323 -16.80 15.76 -25.87
C PRO A 323 -15.57 16.63 -25.61
N MET A 324 -14.48 16.34 -26.31
CA MET A 324 -13.22 17.05 -26.20
C MET A 324 -12.52 17.23 -27.54
N ILE A 325 -11.48 18.05 -27.52
CA ILE A 325 -10.52 18.10 -28.62
C ILE A 325 -9.53 16.93 -28.46
N LYS A 326 -9.14 16.31 -29.57
CA LYS A 326 -8.17 15.23 -29.65
C LYS A 326 -6.92 15.55 -28.83
N VAL A 327 -6.62 14.66 -27.89
CA VAL A 327 -5.46 14.72 -27.01
C VAL A 327 -4.55 13.54 -27.33
N SER A 328 -3.60 13.77 -28.24
CA SER A 328 -2.60 12.74 -28.59
C SER A 328 -1.52 12.59 -27.53
N GLN A 329 -1.31 13.60 -26.69
CA GLN A 329 -0.26 13.66 -25.67
C GLN A 329 -0.74 14.46 -24.44
N ALA A 330 -1.69 13.92 -23.69
CA ALA A 330 -2.15 14.55 -22.46
C ALA A 330 -1.64 13.81 -21.21
N GLU A 331 -1.19 14.59 -20.23
CA GLU A 331 -1.01 14.12 -18.85
C GLU A 331 -2.19 14.60 -17.99
N HIS A 332 -2.44 13.88 -16.91
CA HIS A 332 -3.57 14.13 -16.04
C HIS A 332 -3.13 14.07 -14.57
N TYR A 333 -3.89 14.73 -13.71
CA TYR A 333 -3.73 14.65 -12.26
C TYR A 333 -5.07 14.86 -11.57
N SER A 334 -5.30 14.15 -10.48
CA SER A 334 -6.46 14.37 -9.63
C SER A 334 -6.06 15.22 -8.43
N SER A 335 -6.87 16.22 -8.07
CA SER A 335 -6.64 16.97 -6.82
C SER A 335 -6.49 16.01 -5.64
N PRO A 336 -5.72 16.36 -4.59
CA PRO A 336 -5.51 15.44 -3.49
C PRO A 336 -6.82 15.04 -2.79
N ASP A 337 -7.75 15.99 -2.63
CA ASP A 337 -9.13 15.72 -2.17
C ASP A 337 -10.02 14.94 -3.16
N GLY A 338 -9.54 14.66 -4.37
CA GLY A 338 -10.21 13.87 -5.39
C GLY A 338 -11.41 14.51 -6.05
N SER A 339 -11.64 15.81 -5.84
CA SER A 339 -12.80 16.53 -6.37
C SER A 339 -12.63 17.05 -7.80
N ILE A 340 -11.38 17.22 -8.27
CA ILE A 340 -11.05 17.82 -9.56
C ILE A 340 -10.05 16.96 -10.32
N ILE A 341 -10.20 16.91 -11.64
CA ILE A 341 -9.21 16.35 -12.56
C ILE A 341 -8.67 17.46 -13.45
N TYR A 342 -7.36 17.53 -13.52
CA TYR A 342 -6.63 18.45 -14.39
C TYR A 342 -6.00 17.65 -15.52
N VAL A 343 -6.10 18.18 -16.74
CA VAL A 343 -5.51 17.57 -17.93
C VAL A 343 -4.70 18.62 -18.66
N ILE A 344 -3.40 18.40 -18.86
CA ILE A 344 -2.54 19.27 -19.69
C ILE A 344 -2.48 18.68 -21.10
N ASP A 345 -2.85 19.47 -22.11
CA ASP A 345 -2.55 19.19 -23.52
C ASP A 345 -1.62 20.28 -24.05
N TYR A 346 -0.32 19.99 -24.13
CA TYR A 346 0.72 20.95 -24.52
C TYR A 346 0.72 22.26 -23.70
N TYR A 347 -0.09 23.24 -24.07
CA TYR A 347 -0.21 24.56 -23.44
C TYR A 347 -1.63 24.85 -22.94
N ARG A 348 -2.51 23.85 -22.89
CA ARG A 348 -3.89 23.98 -22.38
C ARG A 348 -4.10 23.15 -21.14
N ILE A 349 -4.66 23.75 -20.10
CA ILE A 349 -5.13 23.02 -18.92
C ILE A 349 -6.65 22.94 -18.99
N ARG A 350 -7.17 21.72 -18.97
CA ARG A 350 -8.60 21.45 -18.85
C ARG A 350 -8.89 20.97 -17.44
N VAL A 351 -9.94 21.53 -16.83
CA VAL A 351 -10.36 21.25 -15.47
C VAL A 351 -11.71 20.55 -15.52
N PHE A 352 -11.79 19.35 -14.97
CA PHE A 352 -13.00 18.53 -14.92
C PHE A 352 -13.43 18.31 -13.48
N SER A 353 -14.73 18.18 -13.26
CA SER A 353 -15.27 17.59 -12.02
C SER A 353 -14.91 16.12 -11.98
N ALA A 354 -14.21 15.68 -10.93
CA ALA A 354 -13.84 14.28 -10.76
C ALA A 354 -15.04 13.38 -10.43
N GLU A 355 -16.11 13.94 -9.84
CA GLU A 355 -17.32 13.17 -9.55
C GLU A 355 -18.17 12.95 -10.80
N THR A 356 -18.32 13.97 -11.65
CA THR A 356 -19.24 13.91 -12.78
C THR A 356 -18.57 13.69 -14.13
N GLY A 357 -17.26 13.94 -14.25
CA GLY A 357 -16.52 13.97 -15.51
C GLY A 357 -16.82 15.18 -16.39
N ALA A 358 -17.58 16.16 -15.90
CA ALA A 358 -17.94 17.35 -16.66
C ALA A 358 -16.76 18.33 -16.76
N LEU A 359 -16.53 18.88 -17.95
CA LEU A 359 -15.57 19.96 -18.16
C LEU A 359 -16.09 21.24 -17.48
N SER A 360 -15.30 21.77 -16.55
CA SER A 360 -15.57 23.01 -15.84
C SER A 360 -14.95 24.22 -16.56
N LYS A 361 -13.65 24.13 -16.90
CA LYS A 361 -12.90 25.25 -17.49
C LYS A 361 -11.77 24.75 -18.39
N THR A 362 -11.45 25.54 -19.42
CA THR A 362 -10.23 25.41 -20.21
C THR A 362 -9.40 26.68 -20.04
N ILE A 363 -8.11 26.52 -19.79
CA ILE A 363 -7.13 27.60 -19.60
C ILE A 363 -6.08 27.45 -20.70
N GLU A 364 -6.01 28.44 -21.59
CA GLU A 364 -4.95 28.56 -22.58
C GLU A 364 -3.77 29.32 -21.95
N LEU A 365 -2.60 28.71 -21.96
CA LEU A 365 -1.38 29.34 -21.46
C LEU A 365 -0.70 30.13 -22.58
N PRO A 366 0.01 31.22 -22.25
CA PRO A 366 0.60 32.13 -23.24
C PRO A 366 1.89 31.57 -23.87
N TYR A 367 1.93 30.27 -24.18
CA TYR A 367 3.06 29.64 -24.85
C TYR A 367 2.79 29.53 -26.35
N SER A 368 3.76 30.00 -27.14
CA SER A 368 3.84 29.79 -28.58
C SER A 368 5.13 29.03 -28.92
N GLY A 369 5.12 28.21 -29.97
CA GLY A 369 6.37 27.74 -30.59
C GLY A 369 7.22 26.80 -29.73
N GLY A 370 6.89 25.51 -29.74
CA GLY A 370 7.80 24.45 -29.27
C GLY A 370 7.85 24.21 -27.77
N THR A 371 7.21 25.00 -26.91
CA THR A 371 7.11 24.71 -25.47
C THR A 371 5.98 23.69 -25.22
N LYS A 372 6.27 22.62 -24.48
CA LYS A 372 5.32 21.53 -24.25
C LYS A 372 5.21 21.21 -22.77
N GLY A 373 4.00 21.32 -22.22
CA GLY A 373 3.64 20.82 -20.91
C GLY A 373 3.74 19.30 -20.91
N SER A 374 4.47 18.78 -19.94
CA SER A 374 4.95 17.41 -19.91
C SER A 374 4.44 16.63 -18.72
N ASN A 375 4.05 17.31 -17.65
CA ASN A 375 3.48 16.73 -16.43
C ASN A 375 2.79 17.82 -15.61
N LEU A 376 1.85 17.46 -14.74
CA LEU A 376 1.18 18.40 -13.85
C LEU A 376 0.81 17.75 -12.50
N VAL A 377 0.78 18.57 -11.45
CA VAL A 377 0.21 18.22 -10.15
C VAL A 377 -0.55 19.42 -9.57
N ALA A 378 -1.38 19.19 -8.56
CA ALA A 378 -2.18 20.24 -7.92
C ALA A 378 -2.13 20.13 -6.40
N PHE A 379 -2.36 21.27 -5.73
CA PHE A 379 -2.53 21.35 -4.28
C PHE A 379 -4.01 21.22 -3.92
N ASP A 380 -4.28 21.00 -2.63
CA ASP A 380 -5.63 21.08 -2.06
C ASP A 380 -6.21 22.50 -2.04
N ASP A 381 -5.42 23.52 -2.40
CA ASP A 381 -5.90 24.90 -2.50
C ASP A 381 -6.90 25.11 -3.66
N LYS A 382 -6.94 24.19 -4.63
CA LYS A 382 -7.75 24.23 -5.86
C LYS A 382 -7.56 25.49 -6.72
N ALA A 383 -6.62 26.35 -6.34
CA ALA A 383 -6.36 27.63 -7.00
C ALA A 383 -5.14 27.52 -7.90
N ASN A 384 -4.22 26.60 -7.60
CA ASN A 384 -2.96 26.49 -8.31
C ASN A 384 -2.70 25.06 -8.81
N VAL A 385 -2.15 24.97 -10.02
CA VAL A 385 -1.54 23.75 -10.55
C VAL A 385 -0.09 24.01 -10.89
N TYR A 386 0.74 23.00 -10.68
CA TYR A 386 2.16 23.03 -10.93
C TYR A 386 2.39 22.19 -12.17
N VAL A 387 2.93 22.79 -13.21
CA VAL A 387 3.06 22.15 -14.51
C VAL A 387 4.51 22.23 -14.94
N GLU A 388 5.06 21.07 -15.29
CA GLU A 388 6.38 20.98 -15.89
C GLU A 388 6.28 21.30 -17.39
N PHE A 389 7.21 22.10 -17.88
CA PHE A 389 7.35 22.46 -19.28
C PHE A 389 8.75 22.18 -19.79
N SER A 390 8.81 21.48 -20.91
CA SER A 390 10.02 21.39 -21.73
C SER A 390 10.12 22.62 -22.65
N GLN A 391 11.13 23.46 -22.40
CA GLN A 391 11.45 24.61 -23.25
C GLN A 391 12.57 24.25 -24.23
N TYR A 392 12.20 23.98 -25.48
CA TYR A 392 13.14 23.46 -26.49
C TYR A 392 14.15 24.51 -26.96
N ALA A 393 13.75 25.78 -27.04
CA ALA A 393 14.60 26.86 -27.51
C ALA A 393 15.80 27.15 -26.58
N THR A 394 15.61 26.99 -25.27
CA THR A 394 16.61 27.26 -24.23
C THR A 394 17.20 25.98 -23.64
N ASN A 395 16.69 24.82 -24.06
CA ASN A 395 17.04 23.52 -23.51
C ASN A 395 16.85 23.40 -21.98
N ARG A 396 15.80 24.02 -21.41
CA ARG A 396 15.49 23.96 -19.96
C ARG A 396 14.19 23.21 -19.66
N ILE A 397 14.12 22.64 -18.47
CA ILE A 397 12.88 22.16 -17.84
C ILE A 397 12.45 23.22 -16.83
N LEU A 398 11.23 23.72 -16.99
CA LEU A 398 10.65 24.72 -16.09
C LEU A 398 9.47 24.12 -15.35
N LEU A 399 9.34 24.43 -14.07
CA LEU A 399 8.13 24.20 -13.31
C LEU A 399 7.40 25.53 -13.18
N HIS A 400 6.13 25.57 -13.56
CA HIS A 400 5.30 26.74 -13.43
C HIS A 400 4.16 26.48 -12.45
N GLN A 401 4.02 27.33 -11.44
CA GLN A 401 2.79 27.44 -10.67
C GLN A 401 1.83 28.31 -11.47
N ILE A 402 0.70 27.76 -11.85
CA ILE A 402 -0.32 28.40 -12.67
C ILE A 402 -1.54 28.64 -11.78
N ASN A 403 -1.92 29.91 -11.66
CA ASN A 403 -3.15 30.28 -11.01
C ASN A 403 -4.32 30.01 -11.98
N LEU A 404 -5.23 29.13 -11.56
CA LEU A 404 -6.32 28.65 -12.39
C LEU A 404 -7.38 29.72 -12.65
N ASP A 405 -7.61 30.62 -11.70
CA ASP A 405 -8.60 31.69 -11.85
C ASP A 405 -8.16 32.71 -12.88
N GLN A 406 -6.92 33.18 -12.76
CA GLN A 406 -6.31 34.17 -13.64
C GLN A 406 -5.84 33.59 -14.98
N GLY A 407 -5.60 32.28 -15.06
CA GLY A 407 -5.02 31.63 -16.23
C GLY A 407 -3.59 32.10 -16.53
N LYS A 408 -2.80 32.38 -15.48
CA LYS A 408 -1.46 32.95 -15.60
C LYS A 408 -0.46 32.21 -14.74
N VAL A 409 0.80 32.24 -15.18
CA VAL A 409 1.94 31.77 -14.38
C VAL A 409 2.14 32.72 -13.20
N ALA A 410 1.97 32.20 -11.99
CA ALA A 410 2.21 32.91 -10.73
C ALA A 410 3.69 32.85 -10.32
N ARG A 411 4.35 31.71 -10.54
CA ARG A 411 5.76 31.49 -10.19
C ARG A 411 6.41 30.47 -11.13
N THR A 412 7.72 30.58 -11.30
CA THR A 412 8.54 29.69 -12.13
C THR A 412 9.76 29.22 -11.34
N TRP A 413 10.07 27.93 -11.45
CA TRP A 413 11.34 27.35 -11.01
C TRP A 413 12.04 26.70 -12.21
N ASP A 414 13.34 26.91 -12.32
CA ASP A 414 14.16 26.29 -13.37
C ASP A 414 14.70 24.95 -12.89
N LEU A 415 14.08 23.84 -13.27
CA LEU A 415 14.45 22.53 -12.75
C LEU A 415 15.83 22.08 -13.22
N GLY A 416 16.34 22.59 -14.34
CA GLY A 416 17.62 22.17 -14.88
C GLY A 416 17.61 22.07 -16.40
N PRO A 417 18.71 21.60 -16.99
CA PRO A 417 18.76 21.36 -18.42
C PRO A 417 17.87 20.16 -18.80
N ARG A 418 17.34 20.18 -20.02
CA ARG A 418 16.58 19.04 -20.54
C ARG A 418 17.50 17.85 -20.75
N ILE A 419 17.04 16.69 -20.31
CA ILE A 419 17.70 15.42 -20.60
C ILE A 419 17.38 15.05 -22.06
N GLN A 420 18.41 15.03 -22.91
CA GLN A 420 18.26 14.67 -24.32
C GLN A 420 18.01 13.15 -24.49
N ASN A 421 17.29 12.76 -25.55
CA ASN A 421 16.98 11.36 -25.91
C ASN A 421 16.03 10.57 -24.99
N ILE A 422 15.27 11.21 -24.10
CA ILE A 422 14.11 10.56 -23.46
C ILE A 422 12.82 10.93 -24.18
N SER A 423 12.11 9.88 -24.62
CA SER A 423 10.81 9.97 -25.31
C SER A 423 9.63 10.13 -24.34
N PHE A 424 9.88 10.04 -23.03
CA PHE A 424 8.87 10.14 -21.98
C PHE A 424 9.26 11.25 -21.00
N PHE A 425 8.24 11.97 -20.56
CA PHE A 425 8.36 13.16 -19.74
C PHE A 425 8.93 12.84 -18.36
N ALA A 426 9.85 13.67 -17.86
CA ALA A 426 10.34 13.57 -16.50
C ALA A 426 9.14 13.61 -15.55
N LYS A 427 9.05 12.66 -14.63
CA LYS A 427 7.98 12.64 -13.63
C LYS A 427 8.48 13.28 -12.35
N PHE A 428 7.74 14.26 -11.86
CA PHE A 428 7.94 14.82 -10.53
C PHE A 428 6.81 14.40 -9.60
N ILE A 429 7.11 14.33 -8.31
CA ILE A 429 6.15 14.06 -7.25
C ILE A 429 6.13 15.24 -6.29
N LEU A 430 4.94 15.62 -5.89
CA LEU A 430 4.71 16.57 -4.80
C LEU A 430 4.57 15.79 -3.48
N SER A 431 5.24 16.25 -2.44
CA SER A 431 5.06 15.71 -1.09
C SER A 431 3.63 15.94 -0.59
N ARG A 432 3.15 15.08 0.32
CA ARG A 432 1.77 15.19 0.86
C ARG A 432 1.49 16.52 1.56
N ASP A 433 2.51 17.15 2.14
CA ASP A 433 2.38 18.49 2.75
C ASP A 433 2.44 19.63 1.73
N GLY A 434 2.67 19.32 0.45
CA GLY A 434 2.78 20.27 -0.64
C GLY A 434 4.06 21.11 -0.62
N LYS A 435 5.03 20.86 0.27
CA LYS A 435 6.18 21.78 0.41
C LYS A 435 7.35 21.45 -0.50
N LYS A 436 7.40 20.20 -0.98
CA LYS A 436 8.58 19.64 -1.64
C LYS A 436 8.20 18.97 -2.94
N ILE A 437 8.99 19.23 -3.97
CA ILE A 437 8.89 18.55 -5.25
C ILE A 437 10.13 17.70 -5.46
N THR A 438 9.92 16.41 -5.65
CA THR A 438 10.98 15.46 -5.99
C THR A 438 10.93 15.17 -7.47
N PHE A 439 12.03 15.39 -8.19
CA PHE A 439 12.10 15.27 -9.64
C PHE A 439 13.48 14.77 -10.08
N GLU A 440 13.54 14.31 -11.33
CA GLU A 440 14.80 13.95 -11.99
C GLU A 440 15.45 15.18 -12.62
N SER A 441 16.75 15.37 -12.37
CA SER A 441 17.53 16.45 -12.97
C SER A 441 18.94 16.01 -13.30
N LEU A 442 19.54 16.66 -14.31
CA LEU A 442 20.99 16.77 -14.43
C LEU A 442 21.43 17.96 -13.56
N LEU A 443 22.53 17.82 -12.82
CA LEU A 443 23.04 18.92 -11.99
C LEU A 443 23.86 19.91 -12.82
N ASP A 444 24.57 19.42 -13.84
CA ASP A 444 25.27 20.19 -14.87
C ASP A 444 24.84 19.78 -16.30
N GLU A 445 24.94 20.68 -17.28
CA GLU A 445 24.72 20.37 -18.70
C GLU A 445 25.74 19.35 -19.28
N LYS A 446 26.89 19.21 -18.62
CA LYS A 446 27.95 18.27 -18.95
C LYS A 446 27.82 16.94 -18.19
N ASP A 447 26.93 16.86 -17.20
CA ASP A 447 26.73 15.63 -16.42
C ASP A 447 26.06 14.55 -17.26
N VAL A 448 26.55 13.32 -17.11
CA VAL A 448 25.95 12.10 -17.68
C VAL A 448 25.15 11.30 -16.66
N ASP A 449 25.39 11.55 -15.36
CA ASP A 449 24.68 10.91 -14.26
C ASP A 449 23.39 11.67 -13.94
N ARG A 450 22.31 10.93 -13.68
CA ARG A 450 21.00 11.48 -13.33
C ARG A 450 20.89 11.60 -11.82
N SER A 451 20.29 12.68 -11.33
CA SER A 451 20.09 12.92 -9.91
C SER A 451 18.61 13.04 -9.58
N VAL A 452 18.22 12.45 -8.45
CA VAL A 452 16.92 12.72 -7.84
C VAL A 452 17.10 13.91 -6.90
N VAL A 453 16.41 15.01 -7.20
CA VAL A 453 16.52 16.27 -6.48
C VAL A 453 15.18 16.58 -5.82
N GLU A 454 15.24 17.02 -4.58
CA GLU A 454 14.11 17.57 -3.84
C GLU A 454 14.26 19.10 -3.83
N LEU A 455 13.23 19.80 -4.32
CA LEU A 455 13.09 21.24 -4.30
C LEU A 455 12.08 21.63 -3.22
N ASP A 456 12.51 22.46 -2.29
CA ASP A 456 11.61 23.16 -1.38
C ASP A 456 10.98 24.36 -2.11
N ILE A 457 9.66 24.35 -2.25
CA ILE A 457 8.92 25.28 -3.12
C ILE A 457 8.92 26.70 -2.58
N ASP A 458 8.96 26.83 -1.25
CA ASP A 458 8.89 28.11 -0.54
C ASP A 458 10.25 28.82 -0.55
N THR A 459 11.31 28.07 -0.26
CA THR A 459 12.67 28.61 -0.11
C THR A 459 13.50 28.53 -1.39
N ASN A 460 13.05 27.77 -2.40
CA ASN A 460 13.80 27.42 -3.61
C ASN A 460 15.11 26.65 -3.31
N ASN A 461 15.25 26.11 -2.10
CA ASN A 461 16.40 25.30 -1.73
C ASN A 461 16.31 23.94 -2.39
N ARG A 462 17.45 23.47 -2.92
CA ARG A 462 17.57 22.15 -3.52
C ARG A 462 18.39 21.25 -2.63
N LYS A 463 17.90 20.03 -2.46
CA LYS A 463 18.60 18.96 -1.79
C LYS A 463 18.77 17.81 -2.77
N LEU A 464 20.01 17.39 -2.98
CA LEU A 464 20.30 16.13 -3.64
C LEU A 464 19.77 15.00 -2.74
N VAL A 465 18.79 14.24 -3.24
CA VAL A 465 18.23 13.09 -2.53
C VAL A 465 19.11 11.88 -2.78
N SER A 466 19.49 11.67 -4.03
CA SER A 466 20.32 10.53 -4.45
C SER A 466 20.91 10.76 -5.84
N THR A 467 22.09 10.19 -6.09
CA THR A 467 22.66 10.05 -7.43
C THR A 467 22.30 8.69 -7.98
N VAL A 468 21.80 8.67 -9.21
CA VAL A 468 21.42 7.45 -9.92
C VAL A 468 22.49 7.20 -11.00
N PRO A 469 23.28 6.11 -10.89
CA PRO A 469 24.36 5.83 -11.83
C PRO A 469 23.90 5.88 -13.31
N SER A 470 24.69 6.52 -14.18
CA SER A 470 24.45 6.60 -15.63
C SER A 470 24.25 5.24 -16.34
N THR A 471 24.72 4.14 -15.73
CA THR A 471 24.46 2.77 -16.22
C THR A 471 22.99 2.36 -16.17
N ILE A 472 22.14 3.12 -15.47
CA ILE A 472 20.70 2.93 -15.36
C ILE A 472 20.02 3.77 -16.46
N GLY A 473 20.36 3.57 -17.74
CA GLY A 473 19.90 4.42 -18.87
C GLY A 473 18.38 4.46 -19.11
N THR A 474 17.60 5.03 -18.20
CA THR A 474 16.16 4.78 -17.94
C THR A 474 15.38 6.07 -17.66
N ASN A 475 14.06 6.06 -17.81
CA ASN A 475 13.18 7.04 -17.16
C ASN A 475 13.05 6.71 -15.67
N LEU A 476 13.02 7.73 -14.80
CA LEU A 476 12.80 7.57 -13.37
C LEU A 476 11.39 8.04 -12.98
N VAL A 477 10.74 7.27 -12.11
CA VAL A 477 9.43 7.56 -11.52
C VAL A 477 9.61 7.48 -10.02
N PRO A 478 9.69 8.63 -9.32
CA PRO A 478 9.59 8.64 -7.86
C PRO A 478 8.27 7.97 -7.44
N THR A 479 8.18 7.46 -6.22
CA THR A 479 6.96 6.83 -5.70
C THR A 479 6.58 7.43 -4.34
N GLU A 480 5.35 7.21 -3.88
CA GLU A 480 4.86 7.77 -2.61
C GLU A 480 5.64 7.31 -1.38
N ASP A 481 6.18 6.08 -1.38
CA ASP A 481 6.95 5.55 -0.24
C ASP A 481 8.42 6.00 -0.24
N GLY A 482 8.81 6.80 -1.24
CA GLY A 482 10.15 7.33 -1.43
C GLY A 482 11.08 6.40 -2.21
N THR A 483 10.63 5.24 -2.66
CA THR A 483 11.38 4.42 -3.64
C THR A 483 11.33 5.06 -5.03
N VAL A 484 12.23 4.64 -5.91
CA VAL A 484 12.33 5.12 -7.29
C VAL A 484 12.22 3.94 -8.23
N LEU A 485 11.19 3.95 -9.07
CA LEU A 485 11.02 2.99 -10.15
C LEU A 485 11.71 3.53 -11.40
N SER A 486 12.60 2.74 -11.97
CA SER A 486 13.34 3.06 -13.19
C SER A 486 12.96 2.09 -14.30
N PHE A 487 12.90 2.59 -15.53
CA PHE A 487 12.70 1.75 -16.71
C PHE A 487 13.43 2.24 -17.97
N SER A 488 14.20 1.35 -18.61
CA SER A 488 14.99 1.67 -19.81
C SER A 488 14.63 0.77 -20.95
N GLN A 489 14.34 1.34 -22.12
CA GLN A 489 14.17 0.55 -23.32
C GLN A 489 15.56 0.24 -23.91
N THR A 490 15.94 -1.04 -23.94
CA THR A 490 17.21 -1.52 -24.47
C THR A 490 16.99 -2.15 -25.84
N GLY A 491 16.92 -1.33 -26.91
CA GLY A 491 16.63 -1.82 -28.27
C GLY A 491 15.13 -1.77 -28.62
N SER A 492 14.69 -2.52 -29.63
CA SER A 492 13.35 -2.35 -30.19
C SER A 492 12.21 -2.85 -29.30
N ASN A 493 12.42 -3.85 -28.44
CA ASN A 493 11.32 -4.54 -27.71
C ASN A 493 11.60 -4.96 -26.26
N THR A 494 12.76 -4.64 -25.67
CA THR A 494 13.05 -5.00 -24.27
C THR A 494 13.16 -3.76 -23.40
N THR A 495 12.58 -3.84 -22.22
CA THR A 495 12.66 -2.84 -21.16
C THR A 495 13.32 -3.49 -19.94
N VAL A 496 14.29 -2.80 -19.34
CA VAL A 496 14.79 -3.18 -18.02
C VAL A 496 14.03 -2.36 -17.00
N LEU A 497 13.34 -3.02 -16.07
CA LEU A 497 12.69 -2.41 -14.92
C LEU A 497 13.58 -2.56 -13.71
N LYS A 498 13.76 -1.51 -12.90
CA LYS A 498 14.40 -1.62 -11.59
C LYS A 498 13.67 -0.78 -10.56
N LEU A 499 13.44 -1.33 -9.37
CA LEU A 499 13.00 -0.55 -8.20
C LEU A 499 14.20 -0.31 -7.30
N TYR A 500 14.42 0.93 -6.92
CA TYR A 500 15.56 1.37 -6.12
C TYR A 500 15.07 2.06 -4.86
N ASP A 501 15.75 1.82 -3.74
CA ASP A 501 15.56 2.57 -2.50
C ASP A 501 16.70 3.58 -2.32
N PRO A 502 16.42 4.88 -2.51
CA PRO A 502 17.41 5.94 -2.34
C PRO A 502 18.01 6.05 -0.94
N LYS A 503 17.26 5.64 0.11
CA LYS A 503 17.72 5.79 1.50
C LYS A 503 18.82 4.79 1.84
N THR A 504 18.70 3.57 1.33
CA THR A 504 19.65 2.48 1.57
C THR A 504 20.66 2.32 0.44
N GLY A 505 20.42 2.96 -0.70
CA GLY A 505 21.22 2.80 -1.91
C GLY A 505 21.04 1.44 -2.59
N ARG A 506 20.01 0.67 -2.21
CA ARG A 506 19.83 -0.71 -2.64
C ARG A 506 18.82 -0.81 -3.78
N THR A 507 19.15 -1.61 -4.79
CA THR A 507 18.18 -2.10 -5.77
C THR A 507 17.30 -3.17 -5.14
N LEU A 508 16.01 -2.90 -5.03
CA LEU A 508 15.01 -3.81 -4.47
C LEU A 508 14.53 -4.84 -5.49
N PHE A 509 14.45 -4.45 -6.75
CA PHE A 509 13.93 -5.28 -7.84
C PHE A 509 14.69 -5.00 -9.14
N THR A 510 14.88 -6.01 -9.97
CA THR A 510 15.32 -5.85 -11.35
C THR A 510 14.66 -6.91 -12.22
N ASP A 511 14.06 -6.50 -13.33
CA ASP A 511 13.68 -7.38 -14.43
C ASP A 511 14.31 -6.88 -15.72
N SER A 512 15.16 -7.71 -16.34
CA SER A 512 15.86 -7.38 -17.58
C SER A 512 15.12 -7.88 -18.83
N GLN A 513 13.94 -8.49 -18.66
CA GLN A 513 13.19 -9.16 -19.71
C GLN A 513 11.78 -8.57 -19.89
N ALA A 514 11.47 -7.39 -19.34
CA ALA A 514 10.14 -6.80 -19.45
C ALA A 514 9.88 -6.37 -20.92
N PRO A 515 8.96 -6.98 -21.68
CA PRO A 515 8.86 -6.67 -23.10
C PRO A 515 8.10 -5.37 -23.34
N GLY A 516 8.75 -4.38 -23.98
CA GLY A 516 8.16 -3.14 -24.49
C GLY A 516 7.25 -2.37 -23.52
N SER A 517 7.67 -2.19 -22.26
CA SER A 517 6.84 -1.56 -21.23
C SER A 517 6.46 -0.13 -21.60
N VAL A 518 5.17 0.18 -21.49
CA VAL A 518 4.64 1.55 -21.52
C VAL A 518 4.22 1.87 -20.08
N ALA A 519 4.98 2.74 -19.41
CA ALA A 519 4.69 3.29 -18.08
C ALA A 519 4.40 2.23 -16.98
N PRO A 520 5.42 1.61 -16.37
CA PRO A 520 5.21 0.69 -15.26
C PRO A 520 4.62 1.43 -14.04
N VAL A 521 3.83 0.70 -13.23
CA VAL A 521 3.14 1.22 -12.05
C VAL A 521 3.67 0.53 -10.82
N TYR A 522 4.03 1.30 -9.79
CA TYR A 522 4.33 0.76 -8.47
C TYR A 522 3.09 0.91 -7.58
N HIS A 523 2.59 -0.21 -7.06
CA HIS A 523 1.46 -0.26 -6.15
C HIS A 523 1.97 -0.31 -4.71
N ALA A 524 1.93 0.83 -4.01
CA ALA A 524 2.59 1.00 -2.72
C ALA A 524 2.07 0.06 -1.62
N GLN A 525 0.77 -0.25 -1.60
CA GLN A 525 0.18 -1.11 -0.56
C GLN A 525 0.73 -2.54 -0.61
N SER A 526 0.79 -3.14 -1.81
CA SER A 526 1.35 -4.50 -1.99
C SER A 526 2.83 -4.51 -2.34
N LYS A 527 3.46 -3.33 -2.46
CA LYS A 527 4.81 -3.11 -2.97
C LYS A 527 5.08 -3.83 -4.29
N SER A 528 4.03 -4.08 -5.09
CA SER A 528 4.13 -4.80 -6.35
C SER A 528 4.45 -3.83 -7.49
N VAL A 529 5.27 -4.29 -8.44
CA VAL A 529 5.49 -3.57 -9.70
C VAL A 529 4.61 -4.20 -10.75
N PHE A 530 3.85 -3.39 -11.48
CA PHE A 530 3.05 -3.81 -12.61
C PHE A 530 3.64 -3.24 -13.89
N SER A 531 3.66 -4.06 -14.94
CA SER A 531 4.11 -3.63 -16.26
C SER A 531 3.29 -4.28 -17.35
N TRP A 532 3.10 -3.54 -18.43
CA TRP A 532 2.54 -4.07 -19.66
C TRP A 532 3.61 -4.84 -20.45
N ARG A 533 3.26 -6.01 -21.00
CA ARG A 533 4.08 -6.83 -21.89
C ARG A 533 3.57 -6.68 -23.33
N CYS A 534 4.38 -6.03 -24.16
CA CYS A 534 4.15 -5.87 -25.59
C CYS A 534 4.57 -7.10 -26.41
N THR A 535 3.76 -8.16 -26.38
CA THR A 535 3.87 -9.32 -27.30
C THR A 535 2.53 -9.59 -27.98
N TYR A 536 2.50 -10.48 -28.99
CA TYR A 536 1.25 -11.01 -29.55
C TYR A 536 0.37 -11.52 -28.41
N GLY A 537 -0.84 -10.98 -28.27
CA GLY A 537 -1.71 -11.34 -27.14
C GLY A 537 -1.63 -10.43 -25.92
N GLY A 538 -0.64 -9.53 -25.75
CA GLY A 538 -0.56 -8.49 -24.71
C GLY A 538 -0.90 -8.91 -23.26
N ALA A 539 0.05 -8.87 -22.32
CA ALA A 539 -0.23 -9.29 -20.94
C ALA A 539 0.18 -8.25 -19.90
N ILE A 540 -0.49 -8.24 -18.75
CA ILE A 540 -0.04 -7.47 -17.59
C ILE A 540 0.82 -8.39 -16.73
N LEU A 541 2.04 -7.97 -16.48
CA LEU A 541 2.96 -8.63 -15.56
C LEU A 541 2.82 -7.96 -14.19
N GLN A 542 2.61 -8.78 -13.16
CA GLN A 542 2.76 -8.38 -11.78
C GLN A 542 4.04 -8.99 -11.23
N PHE A 543 4.90 -8.16 -10.66
CA PHE A 543 6.06 -8.57 -9.90
C PHE A 543 5.71 -8.41 -8.42
N GLU A 544 5.42 -9.53 -7.78
CA GLU A 544 4.95 -9.59 -6.39
C GLU A 544 6.15 -9.81 -5.46
N PRO A 545 6.40 -8.92 -4.49
CA PRO A 545 7.49 -9.10 -3.54
C PRO A 545 7.26 -10.36 -2.70
N GLN A 546 8.34 -11.08 -2.42
CA GLN A 546 8.36 -12.25 -1.56
C GLN A 546 9.05 -11.92 -0.23
N SER A 547 8.79 -12.73 0.80
CA SER A 547 9.37 -12.52 2.13
C SER A 547 10.89 -12.69 2.18
N ASP A 548 11.51 -13.37 1.21
CA ASP A 548 12.97 -13.47 1.06
C ASP A 548 13.60 -12.26 0.34
N GLY A 549 12.79 -11.26 0.00
CA GLY A 549 13.20 -10.07 -0.74
C GLY A 549 13.31 -10.28 -2.26
N SER A 550 13.00 -11.47 -2.77
CA SER A 550 12.85 -11.70 -4.21
C SER A 550 11.50 -11.19 -4.72
N TYR A 551 11.34 -11.17 -6.05
CA TYR A 551 10.06 -10.84 -6.69
C TYR A 551 9.60 -12.02 -7.55
N LYS A 552 8.39 -12.49 -7.29
CA LYS A 552 7.73 -13.51 -8.10
C LYS A 552 7.05 -12.82 -9.29
N ARG A 553 7.43 -13.22 -10.51
CA ARG A 553 6.74 -12.77 -11.72
C ARG A 553 5.47 -13.58 -11.94
N LEU A 554 4.37 -12.87 -12.11
CA LEU A 554 3.05 -13.40 -12.42
C LEU A 554 2.56 -12.77 -13.71
N THR A 555 2.01 -13.58 -14.59
CA THR A 555 1.25 -13.09 -15.75
C THR A 555 -0.20 -13.03 -15.33
N LEU A 556 -0.78 -11.84 -15.33
CA LEU A 556 -2.22 -11.69 -15.25
C LEU A 556 -2.73 -11.95 -16.67
N ASP A 557 -3.40 -13.10 -16.86
CA ASP A 557 -4.09 -13.49 -18.11
C ASP A 557 -5.34 -12.61 -18.27
N ALA A 558 -5.11 -11.31 -18.35
CA ALA A 558 -6.08 -10.27 -18.49
C ALA A 558 -6.55 -10.18 -19.94
N ALA A 559 -7.00 -11.32 -20.48
CA ALA A 559 -7.35 -11.56 -21.86
C ALA A 559 -6.18 -11.36 -22.85
N THR A 560 -6.02 -12.34 -23.73
CA THR A 560 -5.30 -12.17 -24.97
C THR A 560 -5.85 -10.95 -25.72
N LEU A 561 -5.12 -9.84 -25.72
CA LEU A 561 -5.36 -8.77 -26.68
C LEU A 561 -5.18 -9.37 -28.08
N ILE A 562 -6.24 -9.37 -28.87
CA ILE A 562 -6.08 -9.35 -30.33
C ILE A 562 -5.64 -7.92 -30.69
N ALA A 563 -4.43 -7.55 -30.29
CA ALA A 563 -3.75 -6.43 -30.91
C ALA A 563 -3.33 -6.91 -32.30
N SER A 564 -3.71 -6.14 -33.32
CA SER A 564 -3.22 -6.31 -34.68
C SER A 564 -1.70 -6.52 -34.67
N PRO A 565 -1.14 -7.40 -35.54
CA PRO A 565 0.30 -7.55 -35.67
C PRO A 565 0.95 -6.18 -35.94
N GLY A 566 1.73 -5.64 -34.99
CA GLY A 566 2.80 -4.72 -35.37
C GLY A 566 3.07 -3.44 -34.57
N VAL A 567 2.34 -3.03 -33.52
CA VAL A 567 2.71 -1.76 -32.86
C VAL A 567 2.59 -1.79 -31.33
N CYS A 568 3.73 -1.65 -30.65
CA CYS A 568 3.87 -1.28 -29.23
C CYS A 568 3.41 0.17 -28.96
N GLY A 569 2.39 0.65 -29.67
CA GLY A 569 1.89 2.03 -29.69
C GLY A 569 0.49 2.17 -29.11
N GLY A 570 0.11 1.25 -28.21
CA GLY A 570 -1.16 1.28 -27.50
C GLY A 570 -1.30 2.50 -26.57
N PRO A 571 -2.44 2.63 -25.88
CA PRO A 571 -2.69 3.74 -24.97
C PRO A 571 -1.56 3.93 -23.96
N ARG A 572 -1.21 5.20 -23.65
CA ARG A 572 -0.12 5.56 -22.72
C ARG A 572 -0.24 4.92 -21.34
N HIS A 573 -1.47 4.56 -20.97
CA HIS A 573 -1.82 3.80 -19.77
C HIS A 573 -2.71 2.64 -20.21
N ALA A 574 -2.09 1.54 -20.65
CA ALA A 574 -2.82 0.36 -21.12
C ALA A 574 -3.69 -0.26 -20.00
N PHE A 575 -3.29 -0.05 -18.75
CA PHE A 575 -4.01 -0.46 -17.56
C PHE A 575 -3.97 0.60 -16.46
N VAL A 576 -4.93 0.53 -15.54
CA VAL A 576 -5.03 1.37 -14.33
C VAL A 576 -5.42 0.50 -13.16
N ILE A 577 -4.77 0.70 -12.01
CA ILE A 577 -5.12 0.07 -10.74
C ILE A 577 -5.93 1.07 -9.93
N VAL A 578 -7.08 0.62 -9.44
CA VAL A 578 -8.02 1.45 -8.68
C VAL A 578 -8.27 0.82 -7.32
N ASP A 579 -7.73 1.47 -6.29
CA ASP A 579 -8.01 1.14 -4.90
C ASP A 579 -9.22 1.94 -4.43
N ARG A 580 -10.24 1.25 -3.92
CA ARG A 580 -11.35 1.91 -3.22
C ARG A 580 -10.99 1.95 -1.76
N ASN A 581 -10.87 3.18 -1.24
CA ASN A 581 -10.81 3.41 0.20
C ASN A 581 -12.11 3.01 0.89
#